data_AF-A0AAU4BPV1-F1
#
_entry.id   AF-A0AAU4BPV1-F1
#
_cell.length_a   1.000
_cell.length_b   1.000
_cell.length_c   1.000
_cell.angle_alpha   90.00
_cell.angle_beta   90.00
_cell.angle_gamma   90.00
#
_symmetry.space_group_name_H-M   'P 1'
#
loop_
_entity.id
_entity.type
_entity.pdbx_description
1 polymer ?
#
loop_
_entity_poly.entity_id
_entity_poly.type
_entity_poly.pdbx_seq_one_letter_code
_entity_poly.pdbx_strand_id
1 'polypeptide(L)'
;MRREFAELDGHDAYELLGVAPDASAEEIRRAHLTGVRAHHPDRFQEAESKAEGATRTRLLNAARDILTRHRASYDAYRDEPEADDEPEADDEPEADEEPELIDDPWDTATEGRPSTPPPAPPRTPPRRDVPYRRMPPPPRYGMPTSWPPPAAPYRPGRRERVLRSVGIALVVTMGVGMALSVVTLISLELAPDPNAPKAAVPAALAGTWRGTAKDRPKKKDDDGWRAELTLRAGKHNGDVSYAGGPCVGIAVPISLDAKTLTLDTVFPEDMARCDVGDIKLTPAKKGKAEFTIYSSGSLRAKGTLTRE
;
A
#
# COMPACT_ATOMS: atom_id res chain seq x y z
N MET A 1 7.26 11.83 -7.43
CA MET A 1 5.82 12.15 -7.46
C MET A 1 4.92 10.95 -7.18
N ARG A 2 5.31 9.69 -7.48
CA ARG A 2 4.50 8.47 -7.16
C ARG A 2 4.04 8.32 -5.71
N ARG A 3 4.73 8.92 -4.73
CA ARG A 3 4.36 8.86 -3.29
C ARG A 3 3.03 9.54 -2.95
N GLU A 4 2.61 10.56 -3.71
CA GLU A 4 1.39 11.32 -3.39
C GLU A 4 0.10 10.51 -3.61
N PHE A 5 0.15 9.42 -4.39
CA PHE A 5 -0.99 8.58 -4.72
C PHE A 5 -0.81 7.12 -4.27
N ALA A 6 0.19 6.83 -3.46
CA ALA A 6 0.48 5.47 -2.96
C ALA A 6 -0.68 4.87 -2.16
N GLU A 7 -1.53 5.72 -1.54
CA GLU A 7 -2.73 5.29 -0.81
C GLU A 7 -3.79 4.60 -1.68
N LEU A 8 -3.72 4.76 -3.01
CA LEU A 8 -4.59 4.06 -3.95
C LEU A 8 -4.16 2.62 -4.21
N ASP A 9 -2.99 2.20 -3.72
CA ASP A 9 -2.50 0.82 -3.87
C ASP A 9 -2.45 0.37 -5.34
N GLY A 10 -2.08 1.30 -6.23
CA GLY A 10 -2.00 1.08 -7.68
C GLY A 10 -3.34 1.14 -8.42
N HIS A 11 -4.47 1.35 -7.74
CA HIS A 11 -5.78 1.43 -8.40
C HIS A 11 -6.08 2.82 -8.99
N ASP A 12 -6.81 2.87 -10.10
CA ASP A 12 -7.34 4.12 -10.63
C ASP A 12 -8.48 4.66 -9.73
N ALA A 13 -8.41 5.93 -9.35
CA ALA A 13 -9.35 6.55 -8.43
C ALA A 13 -10.76 6.70 -9.02
N TYR A 14 -10.87 6.93 -10.34
CA TYR A 14 -12.15 7.02 -11.05
C TYR A 14 -12.79 5.63 -11.13
N GLU A 15 -12.01 4.59 -11.41
CA GLU A 15 -12.48 3.20 -11.44
C GLU A 15 -12.93 2.70 -10.06
N LEU A 16 -12.18 3.00 -8.99
CA LEU A 16 -12.56 2.62 -7.62
C LEU A 16 -13.94 3.16 -7.24
N LEU A 17 -14.25 4.39 -7.65
CA LEU A 17 -15.54 5.04 -7.40
C LEU A 17 -16.58 4.71 -8.48
N GLY A 18 -16.19 4.13 -9.62
CA GLY A 18 -17.09 3.83 -10.74
C GLY A 18 -17.67 5.09 -11.39
N VAL A 19 -16.85 6.13 -11.55
CA VAL A 19 -17.25 7.42 -12.15
C VAL A 19 -16.39 7.73 -13.38
N ALA A 20 -16.89 8.59 -14.27
CA ALA A 20 -16.13 9.03 -15.44
C ALA A 20 -15.01 10.01 -15.05
N PRO A 21 -13.92 10.12 -15.85
CA PRO A 21 -12.83 11.07 -15.60
C PRO A 21 -13.27 12.55 -15.59
N ASP A 22 -14.41 12.87 -16.20
CA ASP A 22 -15.00 14.22 -16.22
C ASP A 22 -16.10 14.41 -15.16
N ALA A 23 -16.32 13.43 -14.28
CA ALA A 23 -17.38 13.47 -13.27
C ALA A 23 -17.33 14.72 -12.39
N SER A 24 -18.52 15.22 -12.04
CA SER A 24 -18.67 16.36 -11.14
C SER A 24 -18.36 16.00 -9.68
N ALA A 25 -18.05 17.00 -8.84
CA ALA A 25 -17.79 16.78 -7.42
C ALA A 25 -18.98 16.13 -6.68
N GLU A 26 -20.21 16.44 -7.08
CA GLU A 26 -21.42 15.84 -6.51
C GLU A 26 -21.58 14.36 -6.91
N GLU A 27 -21.20 13.98 -8.13
CA GLU A 27 -21.19 12.59 -8.57
C GLU A 27 -20.12 11.78 -7.83
N ILE A 28 -18.90 12.32 -7.70
CA ILE A 28 -17.82 11.73 -6.91
C ILE A 28 -18.30 11.48 -5.47
N ARG A 29 -18.94 12.47 -4.84
CA ARG A 29 -19.48 12.34 -3.48
C ARG A 29 -20.56 11.28 -3.38
N ARG A 30 -21.50 11.23 -4.34
CA ARG A 30 -22.60 10.25 -4.34
C ARG A 30 -22.08 8.83 -4.54
N ALA A 31 -21.13 8.65 -5.45
CA ALA A 31 -20.47 7.38 -5.71
C ALA A 31 -19.71 6.88 -4.48
N HIS A 32 -18.92 7.75 -3.84
CA HIS A 32 -18.23 7.46 -2.58
C HIS A 32 -19.18 6.98 -1.48
N LEU A 33 -20.26 7.72 -1.20
CA LEU A 33 -21.24 7.34 -0.19
C LEU A 33 -21.92 6.00 -0.50
N THR A 34 -22.17 5.72 -1.77
CA THR A 34 -22.76 4.45 -2.22
C THR A 34 -21.78 3.29 -2.02
N GLY A 35 -20.53 3.47 -2.42
CA GLY A 35 -19.46 2.48 -2.25
C GLY A 35 -19.17 2.17 -0.78
N VAL A 36 -18.99 3.20 0.06
CA VAL A 36 -18.75 3.02 1.49
C VAL A 36 -19.92 2.30 2.15
N ARG A 37 -21.18 2.67 1.82
CA ARG A 37 -22.34 1.96 2.34
C ARG A 37 -22.37 0.49 1.90
N ALA A 38 -21.89 0.15 0.71
CA ALA A 38 -21.85 -1.23 0.23
C ALA A 38 -20.77 -2.07 0.93
N HIS A 39 -19.59 -1.49 1.16
CA HIS A 39 -18.40 -2.20 1.66
C HIS A 39 -18.04 -1.92 3.11
N HIS A 40 -18.89 -1.22 3.88
CA HIS A 40 -18.61 -0.93 5.29
C HIS A 40 -18.38 -2.22 6.11
N PRO A 41 -17.32 -2.32 6.93
CA PRO A 41 -16.98 -3.54 7.67
C PRO A 41 -18.13 -4.04 8.57
N ASP A 42 -18.90 -3.14 9.17
CA ASP A 42 -20.07 -3.50 10.00
C ASP A 42 -21.17 -4.29 9.28
N ARG A 43 -21.17 -4.32 7.95
CA ARG A 43 -22.14 -5.10 7.17
C ARG A 43 -21.79 -6.59 7.09
N PHE A 44 -20.55 -6.94 7.38
CA PHE A 44 -20.05 -8.30 7.29
C PHE A 44 -19.97 -8.91 8.70
N GLN A 45 -20.26 -10.21 8.82
CA GLN A 45 -20.19 -10.92 10.11
C GLN A 45 -18.85 -11.64 10.25
N GLU A 46 -18.41 -12.31 9.19
CA GLU A 46 -17.17 -13.07 9.12
C GLU A 46 -15.92 -12.16 9.18
N ALA A 47 -14.85 -12.64 9.80
CA ALA A 47 -13.63 -11.86 10.02
C ALA A 47 -12.93 -11.48 8.70
N GLU A 48 -12.87 -12.41 7.75
CA GLU A 48 -12.25 -12.20 6.45
C GLU A 48 -12.99 -11.14 5.63
N SER A 49 -14.31 -11.27 5.48
CA SER A 49 -15.13 -10.27 4.78
C SER A 49 -15.13 -8.90 5.46
N LYS A 50 -14.96 -8.84 6.78
CA LYS A 50 -14.76 -7.56 7.50
C LYS A 50 -13.43 -6.91 7.12
N ALA A 51 -12.36 -7.69 7.03
CA ALA A 51 -11.05 -7.19 6.64
C ALA A 51 -11.08 -6.66 5.19
N GLU A 52 -11.69 -7.41 4.27
CA GLU A 52 -11.90 -6.97 2.88
C GLU A 52 -12.72 -5.68 2.80
N GLY A 53 -13.82 -5.61 3.56
CA GLY A 53 -14.67 -4.41 3.63
C GLY A 53 -13.90 -3.19 4.17
N ALA A 54 -13.05 -3.39 5.18
CA ALA A 54 -12.18 -2.34 5.72
C ALA A 54 -11.18 -1.85 4.66
N THR A 55 -10.48 -2.77 3.98
CA THR A 55 -9.54 -2.44 2.90
C THR A 55 -10.23 -1.68 1.77
N ARG A 56 -11.40 -2.16 1.31
CA ARG A 56 -12.15 -1.49 0.24
C ARG A 56 -12.64 -0.11 0.66
N THR A 57 -13.11 0.03 1.90
CA THR A 57 -13.52 1.33 2.45
C THR A 57 -12.35 2.31 2.52
N ARG A 58 -11.16 1.84 2.91
CA ARG A 58 -9.92 2.65 2.91
C ARG A 58 -9.60 3.19 1.51
N LEU A 59 -9.61 2.32 0.49
CA LEU A 59 -9.34 2.71 -0.91
C LEU A 59 -10.37 3.73 -1.43
N LEU A 60 -11.65 3.54 -1.12
CA LEU A 60 -12.71 4.49 -1.51
C LEU A 60 -12.51 5.87 -0.89
N ASN A 61 -12.04 5.93 0.37
CA ASN A 61 -11.73 7.20 1.02
C ASN A 61 -10.53 7.90 0.37
N ALA A 62 -9.45 7.16 0.08
CA ALA A 62 -8.28 7.69 -0.62
C ALA A 62 -8.64 8.23 -2.01
N ALA A 63 -9.40 7.46 -2.80
CA ALA A 63 -9.89 7.87 -4.11
C ALA A 63 -10.71 9.17 -4.04
N ARG A 64 -11.64 9.26 -3.09
CA ARG A 64 -12.45 10.47 -2.90
C ARG A 64 -11.59 11.67 -2.50
N ASP A 65 -10.62 11.50 -1.62
CA ASP A 65 -9.77 12.61 -1.17
C ASP A 65 -8.85 13.12 -2.30
N ILE A 66 -8.28 12.21 -3.10
CA ILE A 66 -7.48 12.55 -4.28
C ILE A 66 -8.32 13.30 -5.32
N LEU A 67 -9.48 12.78 -5.71
CA LEU A 67 -10.33 13.42 -6.73
C LEU A 67 -10.96 14.73 -6.25
N THR A 68 -11.02 15.00 -4.95
CA THR A 68 -11.56 16.26 -4.42
C THR A 68 -10.50 17.32 -4.15
N ARG A 69 -9.27 16.95 -3.77
CA ARG A 69 -8.21 17.90 -3.40
C ARG A 69 -7.07 17.97 -4.41
N HIS A 70 -6.77 16.87 -5.10
CA HIS A 70 -5.57 16.69 -5.92
C HIS A 70 -5.88 16.27 -7.36
N ARG A 71 -7.11 16.48 -7.85
CA ARG A 71 -7.58 16.00 -9.16
C ARG A 71 -6.64 16.39 -10.31
N ALA A 72 -6.25 17.65 -10.41
CA ALA A 72 -5.38 18.11 -11.49
C ALA A 72 -3.98 17.45 -11.47
N SER A 73 -3.41 17.24 -10.27
CA SER A 73 -2.13 16.54 -10.13
C SER A 73 -2.27 15.06 -10.45
N TYR A 74 -3.41 14.46 -10.09
CA TYR A 74 -3.70 13.06 -10.37
C TYR A 74 -3.92 12.80 -11.87
N ASP A 75 -4.65 13.68 -12.54
CA ASP A 75 -4.86 13.61 -13.98
C ASP A 75 -3.53 13.75 -14.73
N ALA A 76 -2.68 14.69 -14.32
CA ALA A 76 -1.33 14.85 -14.89
C ALA A 76 -0.45 13.61 -14.67
N TYR A 77 -0.55 12.96 -13.50
CA TYR A 77 0.14 11.71 -13.22
C TYR A 77 -0.37 10.55 -14.09
N ARG A 78 -1.67 10.50 -14.36
CA ARG A 78 -2.29 9.48 -15.20
C ARG A 78 -1.97 9.64 -16.68
N ASP A 79 -1.81 10.88 -17.13
CA ASP A 79 -1.47 11.22 -18.52
C ASP A 79 0.04 11.16 -18.79
N GLU A 80 0.88 11.09 -17.75
CA GLU A 80 2.30 10.83 -17.91
C GLU A 80 2.40 9.45 -18.57
N PRO A 81 2.86 9.35 -19.84
CA PRO A 81 3.04 8.05 -20.46
C PRO A 81 3.92 7.27 -19.51
N GLU A 82 3.50 6.06 -19.13
CA GLU A 82 4.39 5.10 -18.52
C GLU A 82 5.60 5.09 -19.45
N ALA A 83 6.66 5.79 -19.05
CA ALA A 83 7.85 5.92 -19.85
C ALA A 83 8.26 4.48 -20.02
N ASP A 84 8.02 3.95 -21.22
CA ASP A 84 8.15 2.55 -21.54
C ASP A 84 9.40 2.10 -20.80
N ASP A 85 9.23 1.26 -19.79
CA ASP A 85 10.35 0.54 -19.20
C ASP A 85 10.87 -0.23 -20.41
N GLU A 86 11.78 0.41 -21.16
CA GLU A 86 12.45 -0.15 -22.32
C GLU A 86 12.87 -1.51 -21.80
N PRO A 87 12.33 -2.61 -22.35
CA PRO A 87 12.61 -3.93 -21.81
C PRO A 87 14.12 -3.97 -21.73
N GLU A 88 14.65 -4.01 -20.50
CA GLU A 88 16.08 -4.06 -20.28
C GLU A 88 16.50 -5.23 -21.15
N ALA A 89 17.17 -4.90 -22.27
CA ALA A 89 17.50 -5.87 -23.27
C ALA A 89 18.22 -6.95 -22.50
N ASP A 90 17.67 -8.16 -22.53
CA ASP A 90 18.20 -9.34 -21.87
C ASP A 90 19.69 -9.45 -22.21
N ASP A 91 20.55 -8.81 -21.42
CA ASP A 91 21.96 -9.11 -21.31
C ASP A 91 21.96 -10.44 -20.56
N GLU A 92 21.76 -11.52 -21.32
CA GLU A 92 22.01 -12.90 -20.91
C GLU A 92 23.33 -12.90 -20.12
N PRO A 93 23.33 -13.09 -18.80
CA PRO A 93 24.57 -13.35 -18.11
C PRO A 93 25.03 -14.72 -18.60
N GLU A 94 26.14 -14.74 -19.34
CA GLU A 94 26.85 -15.96 -19.70
C GLU A 94 26.98 -16.84 -18.45
N ALA A 95 26.49 -18.07 -18.61
CA ALA A 95 26.69 -19.15 -17.68
C ALA A 95 28.16 -19.26 -17.26
N ASP A 96 28.39 -19.39 -15.95
CA ASP A 96 29.43 -20.21 -15.31
C ASP A 96 29.87 -19.61 -13.96
N GLU A 97 28.94 -19.49 -13.01
CA GLU A 97 29.32 -19.44 -11.59
C GLU A 97 28.50 -20.50 -10.84
N GLU A 98 29.14 -21.64 -10.55
CA GLU A 98 28.66 -22.62 -9.58
C GLU A 98 28.32 -21.90 -8.28
N PRO A 99 27.08 -22.00 -7.76
CA PRO A 99 26.77 -21.42 -6.47
C PRO A 99 27.58 -22.16 -5.40
N GLU A 100 28.55 -21.47 -4.81
CA GLU A 100 29.17 -21.88 -3.55
C GLU A 100 28.03 -22.12 -2.55
N LEU A 101 27.93 -23.36 -2.07
CA LEU A 101 27.03 -23.78 -1.00
C LEU A 101 27.31 -22.90 0.23
N ILE A 102 26.51 -21.84 0.38
CA ILE A 102 26.45 -21.05 1.60
C ILE A 102 25.85 -21.98 2.65
N ASP A 103 26.66 -22.35 3.64
CA ASP A 103 26.24 -23.07 4.84
C ASP A 103 25.02 -22.37 5.42
N ASP A 104 23.86 -23.06 5.38
CA ASP A 104 22.58 -22.56 5.86
C ASP A 104 22.74 -22.16 7.33
N PRO A 105 22.65 -20.86 7.69
CA PRO A 105 22.87 -20.39 9.06
C PRO A 105 21.79 -20.91 10.04
N TRP A 106 20.78 -21.63 9.56
CA TRP A 106 19.73 -22.23 10.39
C TRP A 106 20.06 -23.62 10.94
N ASP A 107 21.15 -24.28 10.51
CA ASP A 107 21.53 -25.63 10.97
C ASP A 107 22.07 -25.67 12.42
N THR A 108 22.20 -24.52 13.10
CA THR A 108 22.57 -24.42 14.52
C THR A 108 21.41 -24.01 15.43
N ALA A 109 20.18 -23.94 14.92
CA ALA A 109 19.00 -23.62 15.72
C ALA A 109 18.73 -24.72 16.76
N THR A 110 19.13 -24.43 18.00
CA THR A 110 18.83 -25.26 19.18
C THR A 110 17.32 -25.45 19.31
N GLU A 111 16.86 -26.70 19.43
CA GLU A 111 15.45 -27.07 19.55
C GLU A 111 14.73 -26.19 20.59
N GLY A 112 13.78 -25.40 20.11
CA GLY A 112 12.99 -24.49 20.92
C GLY A 112 12.20 -25.25 21.98
N ARG A 113 12.31 -24.76 23.22
CA ARG A 113 11.56 -25.22 24.40
C ARG A 113 10.06 -25.35 24.06
N PRO A 114 9.40 -26.46 24.42
CA PRO A 114 7.98 -26.65 24.11
C PRO A 114 7.15 -25.52 24.70
N SER A 115 6.39 -24.84 23.85
CA SER A 115 5.52 -23.74 24.22
C SER A 115 4.46 -24.24 25.20
N THR A 116 4.41 -23.65 26.39
CA THR A 116 3.34 -23.92 27.37
C THR A 116 2.00 -23.55 26.73
N PRO A 117 0.99 -24.44 26.74
CA PRO A 117 -0.31 -24.13 26.16
C PRO A 117 -0.92 -22.89 26.83
N PRO A 118 -1.55 -21.99 26.06
CA PRO A 118 -2.19 -20.80 26.61
C PRO A 118 -3.27 -21.18 27.63
N PRO A 119 -3.47 -20.35 28.68
CA PRO A 119 -4.49 -20.59 29.68
C PRO A 119 -5.88 -20.65 29.03
N ALA A 120 -6.67 -21.65 29.42
CA ALA A 120 -8.01 -21.84 28.89
C ALA A 120 -8.87 -20.57 29.07
N PRO A 121 -9.65 -20.17 28.05
CA PRO A 121 -10.51 -19.01 28.16
C PRO A 121 -11.52 -19.17 29.31
N PRO A 122 -11.90 -18.07 29.99
CA PRO A 122 -12.88 -18.12 31.07
C PRO A 122 -14.21 -18.67 30.55
N ARG A 123 -14.77 -19.64 31.29
CA ARG A 123 -16.05 -20.28 30.96
C ARG A 123 -17.14 -19.22 30.88
N THR A 124 -17.74 -19.05 29.70
CA THR A 124 -18.93 -18.21 29.51
C THR A 124 -20.05 -18.66 30.45
N PRO A 125 -20.74 -17.73 31.14
CA PRO A 125 -21.88 -18.07 31.98
C PRO A 125 -22.99 -18.71 31.13
N PRO A 126 -23.81 -19.61 31.72
CA PRO A 126 -24.89 -20.26 31.00
C PRO A 126 -25.85 -19.21 30.42
N ARG A 127 -26.13 -19.32 29.11
CA ARG A 127 -27.14 -18.52 28.42
C ARG A 127 -28.47 -18.70 29.16
N ARG A 128 -29.04 -17.58 29.65
CA ARG A 128 -30.39 -17.53 30.18
C ARG A 128 -31.36 -17.95 29.08
N ASP A 129 -32.16 -18.99 29.34
CA ASP A 129 -33.24 -19.42 28.46
C ASP A 129 -34.22 -18.27 28.24
N VAL A 130 -34.24 -17.74 27.01
CA VAL A 130 -35.23 -16.76 26.58
C VAL A 130 -36.49 -17.56 26.23
N PRO A 131 -37.65 -17.32 26.88
CA PRO A 131 -38.87 -18.06 26.58
C PRO A 131 -39.28 -17.79 25.13
N TYR A 132 -39.31 -18.85 24.31
CA TYR A 132 -39.80 -18.82 22.94
C TYR A 132 -41.20 -18.20 22.89
N ARG A 133 -41.31 -17.00 22.30
CA ARG A 133 -42.62 -16.45 21.90
C ARG A 133 -43.23 -17.40 20.88
N ARG A 134 -44.37 -18.01 21.24
CA ARG A 134 -45.19 -18.80 20.32
C ARG A 134 -45.59 -17.93 19.13
N MET A 135 -45.08 -18.28 17.96
CA MET A 135 -45.48 -17.66 16.70
C MET A 135 -46.92 -18.11 16.38
N PRO A 136 -47.81 -17.19 15.96
CA PRO A 136 -49.18 -17.55 15.60
C PRO A 136 -49.21 -18.48 14.38
N PRO A 137 -50.18 -19.39 14.28
CA PRO A 137 -50.31 -20.30 13.14
C PRO A 137 -50.60 -19.53 11.85
N PRO A 138 -50.06 -19.97 10.70
CA PRO A 138 -50.36 -19.35 9.41
C PRO A 138 -51.84 -19.50 9.05
N PRO A 139 -52.43 -18.54 8.32
CA PRO A 139 -53.80 -18.64 7.84
C PRO A 139 -53.94 -19.84 6.88
N ARG A 140 -55.00 -20.63 7.08
CA ARG A 140 -55.39 -21.72 6.19
C ARG A 140 -55.93 -21.12 4.89
N TYR A 141 -55.12 -21.13 3.84
CA TYR A 141 -55.60 -20.90 2.47
C TYR A 141 -56.44 -22.09 2.03
N GLY A 142 -57.71 -21.85 1.70
CA GLY A 142 -58.59 -22.85 1.10
C GLY A 142 -58.07 -23.28 -0.26
N MET A 143 -57.91 -24.58 -0.46
CA MET A 143 -57.54 -25.13 -1.76
C MET A 143 -58.71 -25.00 -2.74
N PRO A 144 -58.54 -24.40 -3.93
CA PRO A 144 -59.52 -24.51 -4.99
C PRO A 144 -59.52 -25.93 -5.56
N THR A 145 -60.67 -26.61 -5.46
CA THR A 145 -60.96 -27.89 -6.09
C THR A 145 -61.26 -27.71 -7.57
N SER A 146 -60.22 -27.61 -8.40
CA SER A 146 -60.33 -27.84 -9.84
C SER A 146 -59.09 -28.57 -10.32
N TRP A 147 -59.26 -29.85 -10.66
CA TRP A 147 -58.23 -30.67 -11.26
C TRP A 147 -57.77 -30.06 -12.59
N PRO A 148 -56.46 -29.85 -12.81
CA PRO A 148 -55.97 -29.37 -14.10
C PRO A 148 -56.09 -30.48 -15.16
N PRO A 149 -56.32 -30.11 -16.44
CA PRO A 149 -56.37 -31.05 -17.55
C PRO A 149 -55.01 -31.74 -17.78
N PRO A 150 -54.99 -32.92 -18.44
CA PRO A 150 -53.78 -33.69 -18.68
C PRO A 150 -52.74 -32.90 -19.50
N ALA A 151 -51.48 -33.00 -19.07
CA ALA A 151 -50.36 -32.29 -19.66
C ALA A 151 -50.11 -32.70 -21.12
N ALA A 152 -49.94 -31.70 -21.99
CA ALA A 152 -49.53 -31.91 -23.37
C ALA A 152 -48.14 -32.60 -23.46
N PRO A 153 -47.87 -33.41 -24.50
CA PRO A 153 -46.61 -34.12 -24.64
C PRO A 153 -45.41 -33.14 -24.69
N TYR A 154 -44.42 -33.40 -23.83
CA TYR A 154 -43.23 -32.60 -23.66
C TYR A 154 -42.40 -32.53 -24.95
N ARG A 155 -42.42 -31.37 -25.62
CA ARG A 155 -41.43 -31.02 -26.63
C ARG A 155 -40.26 -30.34 -25.92
N PRO A 156 -39.03 -30.87 -25.96
CA PRO A 156 -37.87 -30.20 -25.35
C PRO A 156 -37.71 -28.84 -26.01
N GLY A 157 -38.03 -27.80 -25.24
CA GLY A 157 -37.99 -26.43 -25.71
C GLY A 157 -36.55 -26.00 -25.98
N ARG A 158 -36.38 -25.16 -27.00
CA ARG A 158 -35.14 -24.47 -27.41
C ARG A 158 -34.32 -23.84 -26.25
N ARG A 159 -34.90 -23.71 -25.05
CA ARG A 159 -34.30 -23.24 -23.80
C ARG A 159 -33.20 -24.14 -23.23
N GLU A 160 -33.26 -25.47 -23.38
CA GLU A 160 -32.27 -26.35 -22.75
C GLU A 160 -30.88 -26.25 -23.38
N ARG A 161 -30.80 -25.97 -24.69
CA ARG A 161 -29.50 -25.74 -25.35
C ARG A 161 -28.86 -24.43 -24.91
N VAL A 162 -29.67 -23.40 -24.66
CA VAL A 162 -29.19 -22.09 -24.19
C VAL A 162 -28.63 -22.19 -22.77
N LEU A 163 -29.27 -22.96 -21.88
CA LEU A 163 -28.80 -23.14 -20.51
C LEU A 163 -27.43 -23.84 -20.42
N ARG A 164 -27.16 -24.82 -21.29
CA ARG A 164 -25.83 -25.48 -21.33
C ARG A 164 -24.72 -24.55 -21.83
N SER A 165 -25.00 -23.70 -22.82
CA SER A 165 -24.01 -22.71 -23.30
C SER A 165 -23.71 -21.62 -22.27
N VAL A 166 -24.70 -21.21 -21.46
CA VAL A 166 -24.49 -20.22 -20.38
C VAL A 166 -23.61 -20.79 -19.26
N GLY A 167 -23.78 -22.08 -18.92
CA GLY A 167 -22.96 -22.73 -17.89
C GLY A 167 -21.46 -22.78 -18.24
N ILE A 168 -21.13 -23.11 -19.49
CA ILE A 168 -19.72 -23.16 -19.94
C ILE A 168 -19.08 -21.76 -19.93
N ALA A 169 -19.80 -20.76 -20.43
CA ALA A 169 -19.30 -19.38 -20.44
C ALA A 169 -18.97 -18.88 -19.03
N LEU A 170 -19.81 -19.20 -18.04
CA LEU A 170 -19.62 -18.75 -16.65
C LEU A 170 -18.38 -19.38 -15.99
N VAL A 171 -18.14 -20.68 -16.22
CA VAL A 171 -16.95 -21.39 -15.73
C VAL A 171 -15.68 -20.82 -16.35
N VAL A 172 -15.68 -20.55 -17.67
CA VAL A 172 -14.52 -19.96 -18.34
C VAL A 172 -14.23 -18.55 -17.80
N THR A 173 -15.26 -17.71 -17.61
CA THR A 173 -15.06 -16.36 -17.04
C THR A 173 -14.53 -16.38 -15.62
N MET A 174 -14.98 -17.32 -14.78
CA MET A 174 -14.46 -17.47 -13.42
C MET A 174 -13.00 -17.95 -13.42
N GLY A 175 -12.65 -18.90 -14.29
CA GLY A 175 -11.27 -19.38 -14.43
C GLY A 175 -10.30 -18.28 -14.87
N VAL A 176 -10.69 -17.47 -15.87
CA VAL A 176 -9.89 -16.33 -16.34
C VAL A 176 -9.76 -15.26 -15.25
N GLY A 177 -10.86 -14.93 -14.54
CA GLY A 177 -10.82 -13.97 -13.45
C GLY A 177 -9.90 -14.41 -12.30
N MET A 178 -9.94 -15.69 -11.94
CA MET A 178 -9.06 -16.24 -10.91
C MET A 178 -7.59 -16.23 -11.34
N ALA A 179 -7.29 -16.61 -12.58
CA ALA A 179 -5.93 -16.54 -13.11
C ALA A 179 -5.39 -15.09 -13.11
N LEU A 180 -6.19 -14.11 -13.52
CA LEU A 180 -5.81 -12.69 -13.48
C LEU A 180 -5.60 -12.18 -12.05
N SER A 181 -6.41 -12.61 -11.09
CA SER A 181 -6.22 -12.26 -9.68
C SER A 181 -4.94 -12.85 -9.08
N VAL A 182 -4.58 -14.08 -9.47
CA VAL A 182 -3.33 -14.71 -9.03
C VAL A 182 -2.12 -13.99 -9.64
N VAL A 183 -2.17 -13.65 -10.93
CA VAL A 183 -1.10 -12.87 -11.57
C VAL A 183 -0.91 -11.51 -10.91
N THR A 184 -2.00 -10.79 -10.59
CA THR A 184 -1.90 -9.48 -9.91
C THR A 184 -1.36 -9.59 -8.49
N LEU A 185 -1.74 -10.61 -7.72
CA LEU A 185 -1.16 -10.86 -6.40
C LEU A 185 0.34 -11.18 -6.48
N ILE A 186 0.75 -12.00 -7.44
CA ILE A 186 2.17 -12.31 -7.67
C ILE A 186 2.95 -11.04 -8.08
N SER A 187 2.38 -10.20 -8.94
CA SER A 187 3.00 -8.93 -9.34
C SER A 187 3.12 -7.92 -8.20
N LEU A 188 2.17 -7.90 -7.26
CA LEU A 188 2.23 -7.04 -6.06
C LEU A 188 3.34 -7.48 -5.10
N GLU A 189 3.54 -8.79 -4.95
CA GLU A 189 4.58 -9.33 -4.07
C GLU A 189 5.99 -9.24 -4.69
N LEU A 190 6.07 -9.25 -6.01
CA LEU A 190 7.32 -9.06 -6.77
C LEU A 190 7.61 -7.59 -7.11
N ALA A 191 6.72 -6.66 -6.78
CA ALA A 191 6.96 -5.25 -7.03
C ALA A 191 8.21 -4.81 -6.25
N PRO A 192 9.24 -4.28 -6.92
CA PRO A 192 10.45 -3.84 -6.24
C PRO A 192 10.06 -2.82 -5.18
N ASP A 193 10.58 -3.01 -3.96
CA ASP A 193 10.30 -2.11 -2.83
C ASP A 193 10.47 -0.66 -3.32
N PRO A 194 9.45 0.20 -3.25
CA PRO A 194 9.56 1.57 -3.71
C PRO A 194 10.66 2.35 -2.94
N ASN A 195 11.08 1.83 -1.79
CA ASN A 195 12.20 2.32 -0.99
C ASN A 195 13.49 1.54 -1.24
N ALA A 196 13.52 0.65 -2.24
CA ALA A 196 14.74 0.02 -2.69
C ALA A 196 15.73 1.12 -3.07
N PRO A 197 16.93 1.12 -2.47
CA PRO A 197 17.90 2.18 -2.65
C PRO A 197 18.46 2.17 -4.08
N LYS A 198 18.01 3.11 -4.90
CA LYS A 198 18.39 3.19 -6.32
C LYS A 198 19.79 3.78 -6.54
N ALA A 199 20.39 4.38 -5.51
CA ALA A 199 21.71 4.97 -5.61
C ALA A 199 22.65 4.47 -4.50
N ALA A 200 23.91 4.25 -4.85
CA ALA A 200 24.98 4.03 -3.87
C ALA A 200 25.54 5.37 -3.38
N VAL A 201 25.96 5.43 -2.11
CA VAL A 201 26.61 6.62 -1.55
C VAL A 201 27.97 6.86 -2.23
N PRO A 202 28.20 8.02 -2.87
CA PRO A 202 29.49 8.33 -3.47
C PRO A 202 30.54 8.60 -2.37
N ALA A 203 31.81 8.23 -2.63
CA ALA A 203 32.91 8.40 -1.68
C ALA A 203 33.09 9.86 -1.19
N ALA A 204 32.76 10.84 -2.03
CA ALA A 204 32.77 12.26 -1.68
C ALA A 204 31.76 12.65 -0.58
N LEU A 205 30.71 11.86 -0.38
CA LEU A 205 29.67 12.06 0.63
C LEU A 205 29.72 11.00 1.76
N ALA A 206 30.59 10.01 1.69
CA ALA A 206 30.73 8.98 2.73
C ALA A 206 31.43 9.50 4.01
N GLY A 207 30.88 9.29 5.18
CA GLY A 207 31.44 9.70 6.46
C GLY A 207 30.34 10.09 7.44
N THR A 208 30.75 10.52 8.64
CA THR A 208 29.84 11.08 9.64
C THR A 208 29.78 12.58 9.47
N TRP A 209 28.58 13.11 9.33
CA TRP A 209 28.30 14.52 9.06
C TRP A 209 27.46 15.09 10.20
N ARG A 210 27.88 16.22 10.77
CA ARG A 210 27.15 16.91 11.84
C ARG A 210 26.90 18.36 11.47
N GLY A 211 25.71 18.89 11.76
CA GLY A 211 25.42 20.30 11.52
C GLY A 211 24.07 20.75 12.01
N THR A 212 23.65 21.96 11.62
CA THR A 212 22.37 22.56 12.04
C THR A 212 21.51 22.91 10.84
N ALA A 213 20.22 22.57 10.91
CA ALA A 213 19.17 22.98 9.99
C ALA A 213 18.36 24.13 10.61
N LYS A 214 17.88 25.03 9.75
CA LYS A 214 16.95 26.09 10.13
C LYS A 214 15.70 26.02 9.27
N ASP A 215 14.54 26.02 9.92
CA ASP A 215 13.24 26.00 9.26
C ASP A 215 12.92 27.37 8.61
N ARG A 216 12.13 27.35 7.52
CA ARG A 216 11.57 28.55 6.87
C ARG A 216 10.04 28.57 6.97
N PRO A 217 9.41 29.77 7.10
CA PRO A 217 9.96 31.10 7.30
C PRO A 217 10.07 31.47 8.80
N LYS A 218 11.10 32.27 9.12
CA LYS A 218 11.66 32.53 10.46
C LYS A 218 10.70 33.11 11.53
N LYS A 219 10.84 32.62 12.76
CA LYS A 219 10.93 33.49 13.96
C LYS A 219 12.41 33.85 14.21
N LYS A 220 12.67 35.04 14.77
CA LYS A 220 14.01 35.63 14.89
C LYS A 220 14.95 34.83 15.83
N ASP A 221 14.40 33.98 16.69
CA ASP A 221 15.10 33.30 17.78
C ASP A 221 15.04 31.76 17.69
N ASP A 222 14.88 31.20 16.48
CA ASP A 222 14.97 29.75 16.30
C ASP A 222 16.43 29.33 16.11
N ASP A 223 16.98 28.67 17.13
CA ASP A 223 18.35 28.12 17.14
C ASP A 223 18.55 27.02 16.10
N GLY A 224 17.45 26.55 15.50
CA GLY A 224 17.46 25.43 14.58
C GLY A 224 17.65 24.10 15.32
N TRP A 225 17.64 23.03 14.55
CA TRP A 225 17.83 21.67 15.08
C TRP A 225 19.10 21.08 14.49
N ARG A 226 19.81 20.23 15.25
CA ARG A 226 21.03 19.58 14.76
C ARG A 226 20.69 18.29 14.02
N ALA A 227 21.48 17.94 13.03
CA ALA A 227 21.39 16.68 12.31
C ALA A 227 22.75 15.98 12.39
N GLU A 228 22.70 14.67 12.58
CA GLU A 228 23.83 13.76 12.44
C GLU A 228 23.47 12.73 11.36
N LEU A 229 24.36 12.54 10.40
CA LEU A 229 24.16 11.67 9.25
C LEU A 229 25.42 10.85 9.01
N THR A 230 25.32 9.54 9.07
CA THR A 230 26.44 8.62 8.81
C THR A 230 26.20 7.87 7.52
N LEU A 231 27.01 8.15 6.50
CA LEU A 231 26.90 7.50 5.18
C LEU A 231 28.14 6.64 4.92
N ARG A 232 27.98 5.41 4.41
CA ARG A 232 29.10 4.52 4.09
C ARG A 232 29.29 4.43 2.58
N ALA A 233 30.53 4.59 2.10
CA ALA A 233 30.83 4.59 0.66
C ALA A 233 30.38 3.27 0.01
N GLY A 234 29.73 3.36 -1.15
CA GLY A 234 29.24 2.20 -1.90
C GLY A 234 28.08 1.46 -1.23
N LYS A 235 27.61 1.91 -0.06
CA LYS A 235 26.41 1.37 0.58
C LYS A 235 25.18 2.12 0.13
N HIS A 236 24.07 1.43 0.30
CA HIS A 236 22.73 1.82 -0.09
C HIS A 236 21.87 2.25 1.10
N ASN A 237 22.50 2.38 2.27
CA ASN A 237 21.89 2.82 3.51
C ASN A 237 22.91 3.61 4.35
N GLY A 238 22.38 4.50 5.17
CA GLY A 238 23.09 5.22 6.20
C GLY A 238 22.21 5.42 7.42
N ASP A 239 22.78 6.02 8.45
CA ASP A 239 22.09 6.30 9.71
C ASP A 239 21.81 7.80 9.79
N VAL A 240 20.60 8.18 10.21
CA VAL A 240 20.23 9.58 10.46
C VAL A 240 19.74 9.76 11.89
N SER A 241 20.17 10.82 12.55
CA SER A 241 19.68 11.23 13.85
C SER A 241 19.45 12.74 13.91
N TYR A 242 18.35 13.14 14.54
CA TYR A 242 18.04 14.54 14.79
C TYR A 242 18.21 14.89 16.27
N ALA A 243 18.86 16.03 16.51
CA ALA A 243 19.57 16.40 17.72
C ALA A 243 18.86 16.13 19.03
N GLY A 244 19.49 15.29 19.86
CA GLY A 244 19.24 15.17 21.30
C GLY A 244 17.91 14.52 21.68
N GLY A 245 17.11 14.13 20.69
CA GLY A 245 15.87 13.38 20.87
C GLY A 245 16.04 11.91 20.53
N PRO A 246 14.96 11.12 20.67
CA PRO A 246 14.95 9.70 20.31
C PRO A 246 14.90 9.46 18.79
N CYS A 247 14.83 10.50 17.95
CA CYS A 247 14.72 10.38 16.50
C CYS A 247 15.99 9.78 15.89
N VAL A 248 15.99 8.46 15.70
CA VAL A 248 17.02 7.70 15.01
C VAL A 248 16.32 6.92 13.90
N GLY A 249 16.85 7.02 12.68
CA GLY A 249 16.27 6.41 11.49
C GLY A 249 17.34 6.01 10.48
N ILE A 250 16.89 5.52 9.34
CA ILE A 250 17.73 5.09 8.23
C ILE A 250 17.66 6.15 7.13
N ALA A 251 18.82 6.57 6.63
CA ALA A 251 18.93 7.39 5.43
C ALA A 251 19.12 6.50 4.20
N VAL A 252 18.14 6.50 3.29
CA VAL A 252 18.13 5.66 2.09
C VAL A 252 18.41 6.53 0.86
N PRO A 253 19.53 6.35 0.13
CA PRO A 253 19.80 7.14 -1.07
C PRO A 253 18.85 6.77 -2.22
N ILE A 254 18.03 7.73 -2.62
CA ILE A 254 17.02 7.57 -3.68
C ILE A 254 17.61 7.90 -5.04
N SER A 255 18.44 8.95 -5.13
CA SER A 255 19.01 9.39 -6.41
C SER A 255 20.30 10.16 -6.21
N LEU A 256 21.16 10.12 -7.22
CA LEU A 256 22.37 10.92 -7.31
C LEU A 256 22.32 11.72 -8.61
N ASP A 257 22.05 13.03 -8.50
CA ASP A 257 22.01 13.92 -9.65
C ASP A 257 23.23 14.86 -9.63
N ALA A 258 24.13 14.65 -10.59
CA ALA A 258 25.46 15.26 -10.69
C ALA A 258 26.33 15.06 -9.43
N LYS A 259 26.13 15.92 -8.41
CA LYS A 259 26.84 15.86 -7.11
C LYS A 259 25.87 15.90 -5.93
N THR A 260 24.58 15.99 -6.19
CA THR A 260 23.53 16.12 -5.19
C THR A 260 22.95 14.75 -4.92
N LEU A 261 23.15 14.23 -3.72
CA LEU A 261 22.55 12.99 -3.28
C LEU A 261 21.19 13.30 -2.63
N THR A 262 20.12 12.71 -3.11
CA THR A 262 18.80 12.76 -2.48
C THR A 262 18.65 11.53 -1.60
N LEU A 263 18.36 11.75 -0.33
CA LEU A 263 18.17 10.73 0.69
C LEU A 263 16.71 10.79 1.15
N ASP A 264 16.08 9.63 1.27
CA ASP A 264 14.88 9.45 2.05
C ASP A 264 15.24 9.17 3.50
N THR A 265 14.39 9.56 4.44
CA THR A 265 14.58 9.19 5.84
C THR A 265 13.44 8.32 6.33
N VAL A 266 13.75 7.07 6.66
CA VAL A 266 12.79 6.10 7.16
C VAL A 266 12.94 6.00 8.67
N PHE A 267 11.86 6.27 9.39
CA PHE A 267 11.79 6.13 10.85
C PHE A 267 10.85 4.99 11.23
N PRO A 268 11.09 4.31 12.37
CA PRO A 268 10.11 3.40 12.96
C PRO A 268 8.74 4.07 13.17
N GLU A 269 7.65 3.29 13.18
CA GLU A 269 6.28 3.81 13.26
C GLU A 269 6.04 4.69 14.50
N ASP A 270 6.65 4.36 15.65
CA ASP A 270 6.58 5.15 16.89
C ASP A 270 7.31 6.51 16.78
N MET A 271 8.10 6.69 15.72
CA MET A 271 8.88 7.88 15.41
C MET A 271 8.52 8.51 14.06
N ALA A 272 7.38 8.17 13.45
CA ALA A 272 6.97 8.73 12.16
C ALA A 272 6.93 10.27 12.14
N ARG A 273 6.69 10.92 13.30
CA ARG A 273 6.75 12.38 13.47
C ARG A 273 8.15 13.00 13.25
N CYS A 274 9.20 12.18 13.30
CA CYS A 274 10.58 12.58 13.06
C CYS A 274 10.89 12.66 11.56
N ASP A 275 10.02 12.14 10.70
CA ASP A 275 10.20 12.25 9.26
C ASP A 275 10.12 13.71 8.82
N VAL A 276 11.21 14.19 8.23
CA VAL A 276 11.34 15.55 7.72
C VAL A 276 11.16 15.62 6.20
N GLY A 277 11.00 14.48 5.54
CA GLY A 277 10.96 14.29 4.09
C GLY A 277 12.35 14.19 3.46
N ASP A 278 12.40 14.37 2.14
CA ASP A 278 13.61 14.18 1.34
C ASP A 278 14.73 15.17 1.73
N ILE A 279 15.92 14.64 1.97
CA ILE A 279 17.14 15.41 2.22
C ILE A 279 18.00 15.42 0.97
N LYS A 280 18.25 16.61 0.40
CA LYS A 280 19.27 16.78 -0.65
C LYS A 280 20.58 17.20 -0.01
N LEU A 281 21.62 16.42 -0.24
CA LEU A 281 22.97 16.63 0.26
C LEU A 281 23.91 16.99 -0.91
N THR A 282 24.47 18.20 -0.88
CA THR A 282 25.40 18.68 -1.91
C THR A 282 26.77 18.92 -1.30
N PRO A 283 27.85 18.31 -1.81
CA PRO A 283 29.19 18.51 -1.28
C PRO A 283 29.62 19.97 -1.50
N ALA A 284 30.17 20.55 -0.45
CA ALA A 284 30.74 21.89 -0.41
C ALA A 284 32.24 21.83 -0.14
N LYS A 285 32.90 22.99 -0.15
CA LYS A 285 34.36 23.07 0.06
C LYS A 285 34.73 22.70 1.50
N LYS A 286 35.93 22.10 1.67
CA LYS A 286 36.57 21.85 2.97
C LYS A 286 35.80 20.88 3.90
N GLY A 287 35.38 19.72 3.38
CA GLY A 287 34.70 18.71 4.20
C GLY A 287 33.33 19.17 4.73
N LYS A 288 32.66 20.06 3.99
CA LYS A 288 31.32 20.53 4.29
C LYS A 288 30.34 20.00 3.26
N ALA A 289 29.07 19.91 3.62
CA ALA A 289 27.99 19.65 2.71
C ALA A 289 26.83 20.61 3.02
N GLU A 290 26.24 21.19 1.99
CA GLU A 290 24.96 21.86 2.14
C GLU A 290 23.87 20.80 2.16
N PHE A 291 22.91 20.93 3.08
CA PHE A 291 21.72 20.09 3.05
C PHE A 291 20.46 20.95 3.01
N THR A 292 19.49 20.47 2.23
CA THR A 292 18.17 21.09 2.08
C THR A 292 17.11 20.02 2.24
N ILE A 293 16.06 20.34 2.97
CA ILE A 293 14.98 19.42 3.31
C ILE A 293 13.71 19.88 2.62
N TYR A 294 13.07 18.93 1.93
CA TYR A 294 11.81 19.14 1.25
C TYR A 294 10.72 18.31 1.92
N SER A 295 9.57 18.93 2.18
CA SER A 295 8.38 18.23 2.64
C SER A 295 7.23 18.61 1.74
N SER A 296 6.57 17.61 1.13
CA SER A 296 5.48 17.81 0.17
C SER A 296 5.86 18.79 -0.97
N GLY A 297 7.05 18.60 -1.55
CA GLY A 297 7.58 19.46 -2.63
C GLY A 297 8.02 20.87 -2.21
N SER A 298 7.78 21.28 -0.97
CA SER A 298 8.14 22.61 -0.46
C SER A 298 9.43 22.58 0.36
N LEU A 299 10.29 23.58 0.16
CA LEU A 299 11.52 23.74 0.95
C LEU A 299 11.17 24.06 2.41
N ARG A 300 11.47 23.13 3.32
CA ARG A 300 11.19 23.26 4.76
C ARG A 300 12.37 23.85 5.52
N ALA A 301 13.57 23.30 5.30
CA ALA A 301 14.77 23.69 6.03
C ALA A 301 16.02 23.69 5.14
N LYS A 302 17.00 24.51 5.53
CA LYS A 302 18.34 24.51 4.93
C LYS A 302 19.40 24.60 6.01
N GLY A 303 20.52 23.94 5.80
CA GLY A 303 21.64 23.96 6.73
C GLY A 303 22.97 23.59 6.10
N THR A 304 24.00 23.49 6.94
CA THR A 304 25.33 23.01 6.56
C THR A 304 25.73 21.90 7.50
N LEU A 305 26.21 20.78 6.96
CA LEU A 305 26.86 19.72 7.69
C LEU A 305 28.38 19.81 7.51
N THR A 306 29.12 19.42 8.54
CA THR A 306 30.58 19.30 8.54
C THR A 306 30.92 17.84 8.79
N ARG A 307 31.84 17.29 7.98
CA ARG A 307 32.35 15.93 8.16
C ARG A 307 33.23 15.88 9.41
N GLU A 308 33.03 14.86 10.24
CA GLU A 308 33.87 14.54 11.41
C GLU A 308 35.20 13.90 10.99
#